data_AF-A0AAX0B476-F1
#
_entry.id   AF-A0AAX0B476-F1
#
_cell.length_a   1.000
_cell.length_b   1.000
_cell.length_c   1.000
_cell.angle_alpha   90.00
_cell.angle_beta   90.00
_cell.angle_gamma   90.00
#
_symmetry.space_group_name_H-M   'P 1'
#
loop_
_entity.id
_entity.type
_entity.pdbx_description
1 polymer ?
#
loop_
_entity_poly.entity_id
_entity_poly.type
_entity_poly.pdbx_seq_one_letter_code
_entity_poly.pdbx_strand_id
1 'polypeptide(L)'
;MKIRILSILVSLIVITSFGANALNREVMKKDKINGWWYDKDTQHDYFLKNGEVITGWLSDNGNWFYANVDGEIQKGWLNLNNQWYYLDKVGVMQTGWLEGKDGKWYYLNSDGTMMHDGTTPDGYKIGSDGVWIK
;
A
#
# COMPACT_ATOMS: atom_id res chain seq x y z
N MET A 1 -34.74 2.36 3.31
CA MET A 1 -33.63 3.28 3.60
C MET A 1 -32.47 2.44 4.12
N LYS A 2 -31.46 2.15 3.29
CA LYS A 2 -30.32 1.30 3.63
C LYS A 2 -29.30 2.15 4.38
N ILE A 3 -29.14 1.92 5.68
CA ILE A 3 -28.13 2.60 6.51
C ILE A 3 -26.78 1.96 6.17
N ARG A 4 -25.91 2.71 5.49
CA ARG A 4 -24.50 2.37 5.29
C ARG A 4 -23.74 2.78 6.55
N ILE A 5 -23.29 1.80 7.34
CA ILE A 5 -22.39 2.06 8.47
C ILE A 5 -20.98 2.13 7.88
N LEU A 6 -20.39 3.32 7.94
CA LEU A 6 -18.99 3.58 7.62
C LEU A 6 -18.14 2.92 8.72
N SER A 7 -17.53 1.79 8.41
CA SER A 7 -16.58 1.08 9.27
C SER A 7 -15.22 1.77 9.18
N ILE A 8 -15.04 2.85 9.94
CA ILE A 8 -13.72 3.38 10.29
C ILE A 8 -13.61 3.32 11.81
N LEU A 9 -12.94 2.27 12.29
CA LEU A 9 -12.67 2.08 13.71
C LEU A 9 -11.29 2.68 14.01
N VAL A 10 -11.26 4.01 14.11
CA VAL A 10 -10.26 4.69 14.94
C VAL A 10 -11.01 5.34 16.09
N SER A 11 -11.03 4.61 17.21
CA SER A 11 -11.43 5.05 18.55
C SER A 11 -12.87 5.54 18.77
N LEU A 12 -13.75 4.61 19.20
CA LEU A 12 -14.61 4.91 20.35
C LEU A 12 -14.85 3.67 21.20
N ILE A 13 -14.13 3.62 22.32
CA ILE A 13 -14.52 2.83 23.49
C ILE A 13 -15.83 3.46 24.01
N VAL A 14 -16.96 2.77 23.80
CA VAL A 14 -18.20 3.08 24.53
C VAL A 14 -18.00 2.58 25.96
N ILE A 15 -17.73 3.49 26.89
CA ILE A 15 -18.04 3.28 28.31
C ILE A 15 -19.17 4.24 28.66
N THR A 16 -20.40 3.75 28.56
CA THR A 16 -21.56 4.18 29.36
C THR A 16 -22.32 2.89 29.65
N SER A 17 -22.72 2.49 30.85
CA SER A 17 -22.72 3.07 32.18
C SER A 17 -22.71 1.91 33.21
N PHE A 18 -22.05 2.12 34.35
CA PHE A 18 -22.03 1.25 35.55
C PHE A 18 -21.53 -0.19 35.39
N GLY A 19 -20.30 -0.42 35.86
CA GLY A 19 -19.83 -1.72 36.33
C GLY A 19 -18.85 -2.44 35.38
N ALA A 20 -17.61 -1.97 35.28
CA ALA A 20 -16.51 -2.80 34.78
C ALA A 20 -15.20 -2.41 35.46
N ASN A 21 -14.84 -3.22 36.46
CA ASN A 21 -13.58 -3.22 37.19
C ASN A 21 -12.38 -3.28 36.24
N ALA A 22 -11.44 -2.36 36.45
CA ALA A 22 -9.98 -2.54 36.55
C ALA A 22 -9.19 -3.54 35.65
N LEU A 23 -9.74 -4.13 34.58
CA LEU A 23 -9.01 -5.11 33.75
C LEU A 23 -8.61 -4.63 32.35
N ASN A 24 -9.05 -3.44 31.91
CA ASN A 24 -8.70 -2.91 30.59
C ASN A 24 -7.61 -1.82 30.58
N ARG A 25 -6.90 -1.59 31.69
CA ARG A 25 -5.79 -0.61 31.73
C ARG A 25 -4.39 -1.21 31.50
N GLU A 26 -4.25 -2.53 31.36
CA GLU A 26 -2.95 -3.16 31.11
C GLU A 26 -2.60 -3.37 29.62
N VAL A 27 -3.57 -3.31 28.69
CA VAL A 27 -3.35 -3.71 27.28
C VAL A 27 -2.60 -2.69 26.43
N MET A 28 -2.45 -1.42 26.86
CA MET A 28 -1.82 -0.35 26.03
C MET A 28 -0.51 0.22 26.58
N LYS A 29 0.21 -0.54 27.41
CA LYS A 29 1.58 -0.17 27.84
C LYS A 29 2.57 -1.31 27.64
N LYS A 30 2.91 -1.60 26.38
CA LYS A 30 4.21 -2.13 25.99
C LYS A 30 4.35 -2.07 24.46
N ASP A 31 5.24 -1.19 24.02
CA ASP A 31 5.78 -1.09 22.67
C ASP A 31 4.82 -0.60 21.57
N LYS A 32 5.05 0.65 21.16
CA LYS A 32 4.84 1.21 19.82
C LYS A 32 4.86 0.10 18.74
N ILE A 33 3.70 -0.44 18.36
CA ILE A 33 3.63 -1.55 17.41
C ILE A 33 4.12 -1.07 16.04
N ASN A 34 5.17 -1.72 15.55
CA ASN A 34 5.64 -1.61 14.18
C ASN A 34 5.32 -2.94 13.49
N GLY A 35 4.54 -2.92 12.43
CA GLY A 35 4.28 -4.14 11.66
C GLY A 35 2.97 -4.15 10.88
N TRP A 36 2.77 -5.29 10.22
CA TRP A 36 1.65 -5.55 9.34
C TRP A 36 0.38 -5.90 10.11
N TRP A 37 -0.74 -5.36 9.63
CA TRP A 37 -2.07 -5.72 10.10
C TRP A 37 -2.97 -6.01 8.91
N TYR A 38 -3.61 -7.18 8.92
CA TYR A 38 -4.63 -7.55 7.95
C TYR A 38 -6.00 -7.40 8.60
N ASP A 39 -6.81 -6.53 8.04
CA ASP A 39 -8.21 -6.37 8.44
C ASP A 39 -9.07 -7.38 7.69
N LYS A 40 -9.72 -8.30 8.42
CA LYS A 40 -10.57 -9.34 7.84
C LYS A 40 -11.89 -8.81 7.32
N ASP A 41 -12.37 -7.68 7.84
CA ASP A 41 -13.66 -7.11 7.45
C ASP A 41 -13.55 -6.38 6.11
N THR A 42 -12.47 -5.60 5.94
CA THR A 42 -12.18 -4.87 4.69
C THR A 42 -11.33 -5.67 3.71
N GLN A 43 -10.67 -6.74 4.16
CA GLN A 43 -9.69 -7.53 3.41
C GLN A 43 -8.48 -6.71 2.92
N HIS A 44 -8.12 -5.66 3.65
CA HIS A 44 -6.98 -4.81 3.35
C HIS A 44 -5.81 -5.02 4.32
N ASP A 45 -4.61 -4.85 3.77
CA ASP A 45 -3.37 -4.84 4.53
C ASP A 45 -3.03 -3.39 4.90
N TYR A 46 -2.48 -3.20 6.10
CA TYR A 46 -2.03 -1.94 6.65
C TYR A 46 -0.65 -2.12 7.29
N PHE A 47 0.12 -1.04 7.36
CA PHE A 47 1.37 -1.01 8.11
C PHE A 47 1.28 0.00 9.24
N LEU A 48 1.51 -0.47 10.46
CA LEU A 48 1.56 0.38 11.63
C LEU A 48 3.01 0.75 11.92
N LYS A 49 3.23 2.01 12.26
CA LYS A 49 4.51 2.50 12.80
C LYS A 49 4.21 3.29 14.05
N ASN A 50 4.82 2.87 15.15
CA ASN A 50 4.58 3.42 16.48
C ASN A 50 3.12 3.41 16.94
N GLY A 51 2.33 2.43 16.48
CA GLY A 51 0.91 2.33 16.79
C GLY A 51 -0.01 3.20 15.93
N GLU A 52 0.53 3.87 14.91
CA GLU A 52 -0.23 4.68 13.96
C GLU A 52 -0.21 4.02 12.57
N VAL A 53 -1.31 4.08 11.84
CA VAL A 53 -1.39 3.62 10.44
C VAL A 53 -0.60 4.60 9.57
N ILE A 54 0.30 4.06 8.74
CA ILE A 54 1.11 4.86 7.81
C ILE A 54 0.38 5.04 6.49
N THR A 55 0.51 6.23 5.91
CA THR A 55 0.09 6.56 4.55
C THR A 55 1.31 6.90 3.68
N GLY A 56 1.22 6.71 2.38
CA GLY A 56 2.28 6.98 1.42
C GLY A 56 3.31 5.86 1.32
N TRP A 57 4.50 6.22 0.82
CA TRP A 57 5.61 5.27 0.65
C TRP A 57 6.15 4.80 1.99
N LEU A 58 6.32 3.48 2.12
CA LEU A 58 6.99 2.85 3.25
C LEU A 58 7.93 1.75 2.77
N SER A 59 8.99 1.52 3.54
CA SER A 59 9.88 0.39 3.32
C SER A 59 9.88 -0.53 4.53
N ASP A 60 9.78 -1.83 4.24
CA ASP A 60 9.89 -2.90 5.23
C ASP A 60 10.76 -4.02 4.67
N ASN A 61 11.77 -4.43 5.45
CA ASN A 61 12.74 -5.47 5.09
C ASN A 61 13.33 -5.36 3.66
N GLY A 62 13.65 -4.14 3.23
CA GLY A 62 14.23 -3.86 1.91
C GLY A 62 13.23 -3.81 0.74
N ASN A 63 11.95 -4.07 1.00
CA ASN A 63 10.88 -3.91 0.01
C ASN A 63 10.21 -2.55 0.18
N TRP A 64 9.64 -2.02 -0.90
CA TRP A 64 8.86 -0.79 -0.90
C TRP A 64 7.38 -1.07 -1.14
N PHE A 65 6.53 -0.32 -0.46
CA PHE A 65 5.07 -0.41 -0.55
C PHE A 65 4.49 1.00 -0.58
N TYR A 66 3.24 1.11 -1.03
CA TYR A 66 2.50 2.36 -0.97
C TYR A 66 1.16 2.17 -0.27
N ALA A 67 0.92 2.93 0.80
CA ALA A 67 -0.36 3.01 1.46
C ALA A 67 -1.15 4.23 0.94
N ASN A 68 -2.43 4.07 0.63
CA ASN A 68 -3.27 5.20 0.23
C ASN A 68 -3.57 6.13 1.42
N VAL A 69 -4.44 7.12 1.21
CA VAL A 69 -4.81 8.11 2.25
C VAL A 69 -5.53 7.50 3.45
N ASP A 70 -6.15 6.33 3.27
CA ASP A 70 -6.81 5.56 4.33
C ASP A 70 -5.86 4.52 4.96
N GLY A 71 -4.61 4.45 4.48
CA GLY A 71 -3.58 3.53 4.97
C GLY A 71 -3.58 2.15 4.30
N GLU A 72 -4.48 1.91 3.35
CA GLU A 72 -4.61 0.63 2.67
C GLU A 72 -3.44 0.42 1.71
N ILE A 73 -2.78 -0.73 1.81
CA ILE A 73 -1.64 -1.08 0.97
C ILE A 73 -2.12 -1.38 -0.46
N GLN A 74 -1.57 -0.61 -1.40
CA GLN A 74 -1.95 -0.66 -2.81
C GLN A 74 -1.26 -1.82 -3.54
N LYS A 75 -1.95 -2.35 -4.55
CA LYS A 75 -1.53 -3.47 -5.39
C LYS A 75 -1.83 -3.14 -6.86
N GLY A 76 -1.02 -3.65 -7.77
CA GLY A 76 -1.12 -3.39 -9.21
C GLY A 76 -0.55 -2.03 -9.62
N TRP A 77 -1.04 -1.50 -10.74
CA TRP A 77 -0.62 -0.20 -11.27
C TRP A 77 -1.07 0.94 -10.35
N LEU A 78 -0.14 1.81 -10.00
CA LEU A 78 -0.35 2.99 -9.17
C LEU A 78 0.12 4.23 -9.92
N ASN A 79 -0.73 5.24 -10.03
CA ASN A 79 -0.37 6.55 -10.58
C ASN A 79 -0.27 7.57 -9.45
N LEU A 80 0.91 8.13 -9.26
CA LEU A 80 1.16 9.25 -8.36
C LEU A 80 1.70 10.42 -9.17
N ASN A 81 0.93 11.49 -9.29
CA ASN A 81 1.36 12.73 -9.96
C ASN A 81 1.94 12.49 -11.37
N ASN A 82 1.24 11.69 -12.19
CA ASN A 82 1.66 11.29 -13.55
C ASN A 82 2.89 10.37 -13.62
N GLN A 83 3.36 9.85 -12.49
CA GLN A 83 4.34 8.77 -12.46
C GLN A 83 3.64 7.46 -12.15
N TRP A 84 3.87 6.47 -13.00
CA TRP A 84 3.33 5.13 -12.81
C TRP A 84 4.32 4.24 -12.07
N TYR A 85 3.80 3.40 -11.20
CA TYR A 85 4.51 2.38 -10.44
C TYR A 85 3.72 1.08 -10.56
N TYR A 86 4.37 -0.06 -10.27
CA TYR A 86 3.67 -1.32 -10.16
C TYR A 86 3.99 -2.00 -8.83
N LEU A 87 2.94 -2.33 -8.08
CA LEU A 87 2.99 -3.06 -6.83
C LEU A 87 2.52 -4.48 -7.11
N ASP A 88 3.24 -5.50 -6.66
CA ASP A 88 2.86 -6.88 -6.92
C ASP A 88 1.60 -7.31 -6.13
N LYS A 89 1.28 -8.60 -6.19
CA LYS A 89 0.10 -9.17 -5.52
C LYS A 89 0.11 -9.02 -3.98
N VAL A 90 1.27 -8.80 -3.37
CA VAL A 90 1.42 -8.55 -1.93
C VAL A 90 1.77 -7.09 -1.63
N GLY A 91 1.80 -6.22 -2.65
CA GLY A 91 2.03 -4.78 -2.53
C GLY A 91 3.49 -4.35 -2.68
N VAL A 92 4.41 -5.27 -3.00
CA VAL A 92 5.83 -4.94 -3.16
C VAL A 92 6.04 -4.23 -4.50
N MET A 93 6.63 -3.04 -4.46
CA MET A 93 7.02 -2.27 -5.63
C MET A 93 8.02 -3.03 -6.48
N GLN A 94 7.72 -3.14 -7.77
CA GLN A 94 8.56 -3.81 -8.75
C GLN A 94 9.49 -2.83 -9.45
N THR A 95 10.61 -3.35 -9.95
CA THR A 95 11.61 -2.64 -10.77
C THR A 95 12.04 -3.55 -11.92
N GLY A 96 12.55 -3.00 -13.01
CA GLY A 96 12.96 -3.72 -14.21
C GLY A 96 11.80 -4.06 -15.15
N TRP A 97 11.99 -5.10 -15.97
CA TRP A 97 10.99 -5.54 -16.94
C TRP A 97 9.76 -6.15 -16.27
N LEU A 98 8.59 -5.67 -16.69
CA LEU A 98 7.29 -6.13 -16.23
C LEU A 98 6.43 -6.53 -17.43
N GLU A 99 5.93 -7.76 -17.44
CA GLU A 99 4.86 -8.18 -18.35
C GLU A 99 3.50 -7.84 -17.71
N GLY A 100 2.76 -6.96 -18.36
CA GLY A 100 1.39 -6.62 -17.97
C GLY A 100 0.42 -7.78 -18.23
N LYS A 101 -0.76 -7.72 -17.60
CA LYS A 101 -1.84 -8.71 -17.82
C LYS A 101 -2.37 -8.72 -19.27
N ASP A 102 -2.09 -7.67 -20.02
CA ASP A 102 -2.40 -7.51 -21.44
C ASP A 102 -1.33 -8.11 -22.37
N GLY A 103 -0.27 -8.72 -21.82
CA GLY A 103 0.85 -9.28 -22.57
C GLY A 103 1.81 -8.23 -23.12
N LYS A 104 1.65 -6.96 -22.72
CA LYS A 104 2.57 -5.87 -23.07
C LYS A 104 3.71 -5.80 -22.07
N TRP A 105 4.87 -5.38 -22.54
CA TRP A 105 6.05 -5.20 -21.69
C TRP A 105 6.26 -3.74 -21.35
N TYR A 106 6.59 -3.49 -20.09
CA TYR A 106 6.88 -2.19 -19.52
C TYR A 106 8.23 -2.26 -18.80
N TYR A 107 8.92 -1.14 -18.66
CA TYR A 107 10.16 -1.06 -17.89
C TYR A 107 9.97 -0.13 -16.71
N LEU A 108 10.27 -0.62 -15.50
CA LEU A 108 10.25 0.16 -14.27
C LEU A 108 11.70 0.51 -13.89
N ASN A 109 11.98 1.78 -13.67
CA ASN A 109 13.28 2.28 -13.24
C ASN A 109 13.63 1.77 -11.84
N SER A 110 14.88 2.01 -11.41
CA SER A 110 15.35 1.61 -10.07
C SER A 110 14.61 2.30 -8.92
N ASP A 111 14.00 3.46 -9.18
CA ASP A 111 13.11 4.16 -8.23
C ASP A 111 11.65 3.70 -8.31
N GLY A 112 11.34 2.71 -9.15
CA GLY A 112 10.02 2.15 -9.37
C GLY A 112 9.17 2.87 -10.41
N THR A 113 9.60 4.03 -10.92
CA THR A 113 8.84 4.78 -11.93
C THR A 113 8.83 4.04 -13.26
N MET A 114 7.68 3.98 -13.93
CA MET A 114 7.56 3.43 -15.27
C MET A 114 8.24 4.36 -16.28
N MET A 115 9.14 3.81 -17.08
CA MET A 115 9.74 4.49 -18.20
C MET A 115 8.70 4.73 -19.31
N HIS A 116 8.79 5.88 -19.96
CA HIS A 116 8.06 6.19 -21.20
C HIS A 116 8.95 7.09 -22.07
N ASP A 117 8.68 7.16 -23.37
CA ASP A 117 9.39 8.01 -24.34
C ASP A 117 10.93 7.93 -24.24
N GLY A 118 11.46 6.71 -24.29
CA GLY A 118 12.88 6.50 -23.98
C GLY A 118 13.48 5.19 -24.46
N THR A 119 14.69 4.90 -23.98
CA THR A 119 15.41 3.67 -24.25
C THR A 119 15.93 3.09 -22.94
N THR A 120 15.60 1.84 -22.66
CA THR A 120 16.01 1.13 -21.44
C THR A 120 17.53 0.97 -21.37
N PRO A 121 18.11 0.68 -20.19
CA PRO A 121 19.56 0.49 -20.03
C PRO A 121 20.16 -0.63 -20.91
N ASP A 122 19.35 -1.62 -21.27
CA ASP A 122 19.67 -2.73 -22.17
C ASP A 122 19.33 -2.46 -23.65
N GLY A 123 18.89 -1.23 -23.99
CA GLY A 123 18.82 -0.74 -25.37
C GLY A 123 17.46 -0.87 -26.07
N TYR A 124 16.38 -1.21 -25.36
CA TYR A 124 15.05 -1.34 -25.93
C TYR A 124 14.26 -0.05 -25.89
N LYS A 125 13.51 0.26 -26.96
CA LYS A 125 12.71 1.48 -27.05
C LYS A 125 11.37 1.34 -26.34
N ILE A 126 11.00 2.35 -25.57
CA ILE A 126 9.73 2.44 -24.87
C ILE A 126 8.91 3.59 -25.48
N GLY A 127 7.64 3.32 -25.80
CA GLY A 127 6.70 4.31 -26.32
C GLY A 127 6.22 5.32 -25.29
N SER A 128 5.43 6.29 -25.74
CA SER A 128 4.84 7.33 -24.87
C SER A 128 3.82 6.78 -23.87
N ASP A 129 3.25 5.61 -24.17
CA ASP A 129 2.35 4.86 -23.28
C ASP A 129 3.10 3.91 -22.34
N GLY A 130 4.43 3.92 -22.35
CA GLY A 130 5.27 3.03 -21.54
C GLY A 130 5.43 1.61 -22.10
N VAL A 131 4.83 1.32 -23.25
CA VAL A 131 4.88 -0.01 -23.87
C VAL A 131 6.18 -0.17 -24.65
N TRP A 132 6.84 -1.32 -24.48
CA TRP A 132 7.98 -1.71 -25.28
C TRP A 132 7.61 -1.79 -26.77
N ILE A 133 8.41 -1.11 -27.59
CA ILE A 133 8.31 -1.13 -29.04
C ILE A 133 9.20 -2.25 -29.57
N LYS A 134 8.56 -3.24 -30.18
CA LYS A 134 9.22 -4.38 -30.84
C LYS A 134 9.90 -4.00 -32.15
#